data_AF-A0A952PGU0-F1
#
_entry.id   AF-A0A952PGU0-F1
#
_cell.length_a   1.000
_cell.length_b   1.000
_cell.length_c   1.000
_cell.angle_alpha   90.00
_cell.angle_beta   90.00
_cell.angle_gamma   90.00
#
_symmetry.space_group_name_H-M   'P 1'
#
loop_
_entity.id
_entity.type
_entity.pdbx_description
1 polymer ?
#
loop_
_entity_poly.entity_id
_entity_poly.type
_entity_poly.pdbx_seq_one_letter_code
_entity_poly.pdbx_strand_id
1 'polypeptide(L)'
;MPNEGALSAAKIDELTHLLQTGLFEDFMKLFKANAREIQEEGAVTLADQVNKALLEKNPACDMKLVVSQKTNEKKHLIMIMDNSRFWGDSFTITRQMFTV
;
A
#
# COMPACT_ATOMS: atom_id res chain seq x y z
N MET A 1 -20.23 -9.45 -17.30
CA MET A 1 -18.78 -9.52 -17.06
C MET A 1 -18.60 -9.24 -15.58
N PRO A 2 -18.16 -10.22 -14.77
CA PRO A 2 -17.88 -9.96 -13.36
C PRO A 2 -16.62 -9.08 -13.28
N ASN A 3 -16.64 -8.06 -12.42
CA ASN A 3 -15.52 -7.15 -12.19
C ASN A 3 -14.30 -7.95 -11.68
N GLU A 4 -13.38 -8.27 -12.59
CA GLU A 4 -12.13 -8.95 -12.27
C GLU A 4 -11.21 -8.00 -11.48
N GLY A 5 -10.89 -8.36 -10.23
CA GLY A 5 -9.74 -7.82 -9.51
C GLY A 5 -9.96 -6.66 -8.52
N ALA A 6 -11.18 -6.15 -8.34
CA ALA A 6 -11.44 -5.09 -7.36
C ALA A 6 -11.78 -5.69 -5.98
N LEU A 7 -10.93 -5.46 -4.97
CA LEU A 7 -11.30 -5.71 -3.57
C LEU A 7 -12.43 -4.75 -3.16
N SER A 8 -13.20 -5.13 -2.14
CA SER A 8 -14.28 -4.27 -1.66
C SER A 8 -13.72 -2.93 -1.16
N ALA A 9 -14.47 -1.85 -1.38
CA ALA A 9 -14.09 -0.50 -0.95
C ALA A 9 -13.76 -0.46 0.56
N ALA A 10 -14.50 -1.23 1.37
CA ALA A 10 -14.26 -1.36 2.81
C ALA A 10 -12.85 -1.87 3.16
N LYS A 11 -12.32 -2.86 2.41
CA LYS A 11 -10.97 -3.40 2.64
C LYS A 11 -9.88 -2.38 2.26
N ILE A 12 -10.10 -1.62 1.18
CA ILE A 12 -9.19 -0.55 0.76
C ILE A 12 -9.22 0.60 1.78
N ASP A 13 -10.39 0.94 2.28
CA ASP A 13 -10.56 1.96 3.31
C ASP A 13 -9.84 1.60 4.61
N GLU A 14 -9.94 0.34 5.04
CA GLU A 14 -9.25 -0.18 6.22
C GLU A 14 -7.72 -0.14 6.05
N LEU A 15 -7.20 -0.64 4.91
CA LEU A 15 -5.77 -0.57 4.60
C LEU A 15 -5.25 0.88 4.60
N THR A 16 -6.02 1.80 4.02
CA THR A 16 -5.70 3.22 3.99
C THR A 16 -5.69 3.83 5.39
N HIS A 17 -6.66 3.48 6.23
CA HIS A 17 -6.75 3.94 7.61
C HIS A 17 -5.56 3.47 8.45
N LEU A 18 -5.15 2.20 8.31
CA LEU A 18 -3.99 1.64 9.02
C LEU A 18 -2.69 2.36 8.65
N LEU A 19 -2.50 2.72 7.38
CA LEU A 19 -1.35 3.51 6.93
C LEU A 19 -1.36 4.93 7.54
N GLN A 20 -2.51 5.61 7.49
CA GLN A 20 -2.66 6.99 8.00
C GLN A 20 -2.49 7.08 9.52
N THR A 21 -2.81 6.01 10.24
CA THR A 21 -2.67 5.93 11.71
C THR A 21 -1.34 5.35 12.17
N GLY A 22 -0.48 4.92 11.24
CA GLY A 22 0.84 4.36 11.55
C GLY A 22 0.80 2.93 12.10
N LEU A 23 -0.33 2.22 11.98
CA LEU A 23 -0.50 0.82 12.40
C LEU A 23 0.07 -0.15 11.35
N PHE A 24 1.38 -0.05 11.11
CA PHE A 24 2.03 -0.70 9.98
C PHE A 24 2.06 -2.23 10.09
N GLU A 25 2.13 -2.81 11.28
CA GLU A 25 2.11 -4.27 11.44
C GLU A 25 0.78 -4.89 11.01
N ASP A 26 -0.32 -4.26 11.39
CA ASP A 26 -1.66 -4.71 11.03
C ASP A 26 -1.93 -4.46 9.55
N PHE A 27 -1.46 -3.32 9.03
CA PHE A 27 -1.44 -3.08 7.58
C PHE A 27 -0.72 -4.19 6.83
N MET A 28 0.49 -4.57 7.24
CA MET A 28 1.27 -5.62 6.58
C MET A 28 0.57 -6.97 6.58
N LYS A 29 -0.09 -7.35 7.69
CA LYS A 29 -0.86 -8.61 7.78
C LYS A 29 -2.06 -8.57 6.84
N LEU A 30 -2.85 -7.49 6.89
CA LEU A 30 -4.06 -7.34 6.09
C LEU A 30 -3.74 -7.23 4.60
N PHE A 31 -2.68 -6.50 4.23
CA PHE A 31 -2.25 -6.37 2.85
C PHE A 31 -1.85 -7.73 2.27
N LYS A 32 -1.07 -8.54 3.00
CA LYS A 32 -0.69 -9.89 2.56
C LYS A 32 -1.89 -10.81 2.37
N ALA A 33 -2.88 -10.73 3.26
CA ALA A 33 -4.09 -11.53 3.15
C ALA A 33 -4.88 -11.16 1.89
N ASN A 34 -5.13 -9.86 1.69
CA ASN A 34 -5.91 -9.35 0.57
C ASN A 34 -5.20 -9.50 -0.79
N ALA A 35 -3.88 -9.32 -0.83
CA ALA A 35 -3.10 -9.48 -2.07
C ALA A 35 -3.14 -10.93 -2.60
N ARG A 36 -3.36 -11.93 -1.73
CA ARG A 36 -3.52 -13.34 -2.11
C ARG A 36 -4.92 -13.65 -2.67
N GLU A 37 -5.92 -12.85 -2.30
CA GLU A 37 -7.29 -13.00 -2.82
C GLU A 37 -7.40 -12.48 -4.26
N ILE A 38 -6.55 -11.52 -4.64
CA ILE A 38 -6.45 -11.02 -6.01
C ILE A 38 -5.60 -12.00 -6.83
N GLN A 39 -6.19 -12.59 -7.86
CA GLN A 39 -5.47 -13.40 -8.84
C GLN A 39 -4.52 -12.51 -9.64
N GLU A 40 -3.32 -13.02 -9.93
CA GLU A 40 -2.27 -12.41 -10.76
C GLU A 40 -1.91 -10.95 -10.40
N GLU A 41 -0.63 -10.69 -10.09
CA GLU A 41 -0.16 -9.34 -9.69
C GLU A 41 -0.92 -8.68 -8.52
N GLY A 42 -1.57 -9.46 -7.64
CA GLY A 42 -2.42 -8.93 -6.57
C GLY A 42 -1.76 -7.90 -5.66
N ALA A 43 -0.45 -8.00 -5.44
CA ALA A 43 0.32 -7.01 -4.69
C ALA A 43 0.44 -5.65 -5.42
N VAL A 44 0.58 -5.66 -6.75
CA VAL A 44 0.65 -4.45 -7.58
C VAL A 44 -0.71 -3.78 -7.63
N THR A 45 -1.76 -4.55 -7.95
CA THR A 45 -3.14 -4.07 -8.04
C THR A 45 -3.62 -3.48 -6.71
N LEU A 46 -3.34 -4.15 -5.60
CA LEU A 46 -3.72 -3.67 -4.27
C LEU A 46 -2.97 -2.38 -3.89
N ALA A 47 -1.68 -2.30 -4.18
CA ALA A 47 -0.90 -1.09 -3.89
C ALA A 47 -1.41 0.12 -4.68
N ASP A 48 -1.80 -0.06 -5.96
CA ASP A 48 -2.38 1.01 -6.77
C ASP A 48 -3.73 1.50 -6.20
N GLN A 49 -4.60 0.57 -5.80
CA GLN A 49 -5.89 0.90 -5.18
C GLN A 49 -5.71 1.66 -3.85
N VAL A 50 -4.77 1.24 -2.99
CA VAL A 50 -4.48 1.93 -1.72
C VAL A 50 -3.85 3.30 -1.97
N ASN A 51 -2.92 3.43 -2.93
CA ASN A 51 -2.33 4.72 -3.28
C ASN A 51 -3.37 5.72 -3.80
N LYS A 52 -4.31 5.26 -4.64
CA LYS A 52 -5.44 6.09 -5.10
C LYS A 52 -6.30 6.55 -3.93
N ALA A 53 -6.68 5.63 -3.03
CA ALA A 53 -7.48 5.96 -1.86
C ALA A 53 -6.77 6.93 -0.89
N LEU A 54 -5.45 6.82 -0.71
CA LEU A 54 -4.65 7.76 0.07
C LEU A 54 -4.75 9.19 -0.49
N LEU A 55 -4.58 9.35 -1.80
CA LEU A 55 -4.66 10.64 -2.48
C LEU A 55 -6.08 11.21 -2.48
N GLU A 56 -7.11 10.38 -2.66
CA GLU A 56 -8.50 10.81 -2.61
C GLU A 56 -8.91 11.33 -1.23
N LYS A 57 -8.47 10.65 -0.16
CA LYS A 57 -8.75 11.07 1.24
C LYS A 57 -7.92 12.26 1.69
N ASN A 58 -6.69 12.35 1.21
CA ASN A 58 -5.79 13.46 1.54
C ASN A 58 -4.89 13.77 0.32
N PRO A 59 -5.27 14.77 -0.52
CA PRO A 59 -4.48 15.14 -1.69
C PRO A 59 -3.07 15.65 -1.38
N ALA A 60 -2.82 16.08 -0.15
CA ALA A 60 -1.50 16.48 0.34
C ALA A 60 -0.73 15.32 0.98
N CYS A 61 -1.22 14.08 0.87
CA CYS A 61 -0.55 12.90 1.40
C CYS A 61 0.72 12.61 0.58
N ASP A 62 1.86 12.71 1.26
CA ASP A 62 3.17 12.38 0.72
C ASP A 62 3.56 10.89 0.94
N MET A 63 2.63 10.10 1.50
CA MET A 63 2.81 8.67 1.71
C MET A 63 2.37 7.87 0.48
N LYS A 64 3.16 6.86 0.10
CA LYS A 64 2.86 5.94 -1.00
C LYS A 64 3.44 4.55 -0.76
N LEU A 65 2.79 3.56 -1.34
CA LEU A 65 3.30 2.20 -1.49
C LEU A 65 4.06 2.07 -2.81
N VAL A 66 5.27 1.54 -2.74
CA VAL A 66 6.09 1.20 -3.90
C VAL A 66 6.26 -0.30 -3.95
N VAL A 67 5.98 -0.88 -5.11
CA VAL A 67 6.07 -2.33 -5.36
C VAL A 67 7.26 -2.59 -6.26
N SER A 68 8.16 -3.51 -5.87
CA SER A 68 9.26 -3.94 -6.72
C SER A 68 8.78 -4.78 -7.89
N GLN A 69 9.67 -4.96 -8.88
CA GLN A 69 9.52 -6.07 -9.81
C GLN A 69 9.43 -7.40 -9.07
N LYS A 70 8.72 -8.35 -9.68
CA LYS A 70 8.57 -9.69 -9.14
C LYS A 70 9.92 -10.38 -9.12
N THR A 71 10.32 -10.86 -7.95
CA THR A 71 11.58 -11.60 -7.77
C THR A 71 11.53 -12.95 -8.46
N ASN A 72 12.70 -13.58 -8.63
CA ASN A 72 12.82 -14.96 -9.13
C ASN A 72 12.03 -15.97 -8.27
N GLU A 73 11.80 -15.65 -6.99
CA GLU A 73 10.99 -16.45 -6.06
C GLU A 73 9.48 -16.15 -6.18
N LYS A 74 9.04 -15.40 -7.19
CA LYS A 74 7.66 -14.98 -7.41
C LYS A 74 7.07 -14.06 -6.32
N LYS A 75 7.90 -13.42 -5.51
CA LYS A 75 7.49 -12.46 -4.47
C LYS A 75 7.69 -11.01 -4.92
N HIS A 76 6.90 -10.09 -4.39
CA HIS A 76 7.16 -8.65 -4.48
C HIS A 76 7.73 -8.11 -3.18
N LEU A 77 8.63 -7.12 -3.26
CA LEU A 77 8.98 -6.27 -2.13
C LEU A 77 8.05 -5.06 -2.15
N ILE A 78 7.33 -4.85 -1.05
CA ILE A 78 6.49 -3.67 -0.83
C ILE A 78 7.23 -2.74 0.11
N MET A 79 7.32 -1.48 -0.27
CA MET A 79 7.92 -0.41 0.51
C MET A 79 6.88 0.65 0.80
N ILE A 80 6.64 0.92 2.08
CA ILE A 80 5.89 2.09 2.54
C ILE A 80 6.88 3.25 2.53
N MET A 81 6.67 4.21 1.64
CA MET A 81 7.40 5.48 1.62
C MET A 81 6.51 6.54 2.24
N ASP A 82 6.99 7.18 3.29
CA ASP A 82 6.41 8.40 3.82
C ASP A 82 7.39 9.52 3.54
N ASN A 83 7.01 10.53 2.75
CA ASN A 83 7.85 11.71 2.45
C ASN A 83 7.40 12.94 3.26
N SER A 84 6.71 12.74 4.39
CA SER A 84 6.21 13.84 5.21
C SER A 84 7.33 14.81 5.62
N ARG A 85 7.07 16.09 5.35
CA ARG A 85 7.95 17.22 5.70
C ARG A 85 7.68 17.60 7.14
N PHE A 86 8.70 17.53 7.99
CA PHE A 86 8.58 17.95 9.38
C PHE A 86 8.84 19.46 9.50
N TRP A 87 9.98 19.98 9.01
CA TRP A 87 10.33 21.41 9.05
C TRP A 87 11.37 21.77 7.96
N GLY A 88 11.14 22.84 7.18
CA GLY A 88 12.08 23.32 6.14
C GLY A 88 12.23 22.40 4.93
N ASP A 89 13.41 22.39 4.29
CA ASP A 89 13.76 21.51 3.16
C ASP A 89 14.04 20.05 3.57
N SER A 90 13.78 19.70 4.84
CA SER A 90 14.04 18.36 5.39
C SER A 90 12.80 17.47 5.30
N PHE A 91 12.96 16.28 4.72
CA PHE A 91 11.94 15.24 4.66
C PHE A 91 12.41 14.02 5.45
N THR A 92 11.49 13.39 6.18
CA THR A 92 11.73 12.06 6.77
C THR A 92 11.33 11.03 5.73
N ILE A 93 12.20 10.06 5.43
CA ILE A 93 11.78 8.86 4.70
C ILE A 93 11.66 7.72 5.72
N THR A 94 10.47 7.49 6.24
CA THR A 94 10.22 6.25 7.00
C THR A 94 10.07 5.12 5.99
N ARG A 95 10.95 4.11 6.08
CA ARG A 95 10.94 2.93 5.20
C ARG A 95 10.55 1.72 6.01
N GLN A 96 9.31 1.27 5.85
CA GLN A 96 8.93 -0.09 6.23
C GLN A 96 8.82 -0.94 4.98
N MET A 97 9.43 -2.12 5.01
CA MET A 97 9.49 -3.02 3.87
C MET A 97 9.01 -4.41 4.25
N PHE A 98 8.24 -5.04 3.37
CA PHE A 98 7.79 -6.41 3.56
C PHE A 98 7.61 -7.11 2.22
N THR A 99 7.78 -8.43 2.22
CA THR A 99 7.56 -9.24 1.02
C THR A 99 6.14 -9.77 0.98
N VAL A 100 5.54 -9.77 -0.21
CA VAL A 100 4.23 -10.36 -0.50
C VAL A 100 4.37 -11.44 -1.56
#